data_AF-A0A7W0KAX2-F1
#
_entry.id   AF-A0A7W0KAX2-F1
#
_cell.length_a   1.000
_cell.length_b   1.000
_cell.length_c   1.000
_cell.angle_alpha   90.00
_cell.angle_beta   90.00
_cell.angle_gamma   90.00
#
_symmetry.space_group_name_H-M   'P 1'
#
loop_
_entity.id
_entity.type
_entity.pdbx_description
1 polymer ?
#
loop_
_entity_poly.entity_id
_entity_poly.type
_entity_poly.pdbx_seq_one_letter_code
_entity_poly.pdbx_strand_id
1 'polypeptide(L)'
;MNVQHHFGGLALCAAMTIWIVAVTAQQPPPPAQPPSNQSAGGPGNASPAAAAAPAAPARRAAIPAAASSIAAKPETYYGQYVTVYATVEKLLSPTAFTLDQDKSKSTGQEVIVLAPRLHEPLEANTYVTVIGEVVKSDAAEIAKVAKASAAGLPAAILAQHSGRAVIFATSVVRADFNDLARFIPPPMSPEEVVLDKAMKAVGGANGALRKGVDASNAELVKTNTAILAKAFQETEAFWAKRGVAEAVKVAQVARAAVDGIDKAAAAGNWNDAKTHNTTLGQQCASCHGSFRERLEDGSFAVKKK
;
A
#
# COMPACT_ATOMS: atom_id res chain seq x y z
N MET A 1 -12.89 11.90 -78.26
CA MET A 1 -13.94 11.44 -77.32
C MET A 1 -13.93 12.45 -76.18
N ASN A 2 -14.59 13.61 -76.29
CA ASN A 2 -16.05 13.85 -76.23
C ASN A 2 -16.62 13.31 -74.90
N VAL A 3 -17.22 14.07 -73.99
CA VAL A 3 -18.24 15.12 -74.14
C VAL A 3 -18.24 16.07 -72.92
N GLN A 4 -18.53 17.36 -73.17
CA GLN A 4 -18.83 18.46 -72.24
C GLN A 4 -20.18 18.27 -71.52
N HIS A 5 -20.44 18.98 -70.40
CA HIS A 5 -21.60 19.88 -70.30
C HIS A 5 -21.49 20.82 -69.08
N HIS A 6 -21.76 22.10 -69.36
CA HIS A 6 -21.92 23.25 -68.47
C HIS A 6 -23.26 23.25 -67.72
N PHE A 7 -23.33 23.92 -66.56
CA PHE A 7 -24.31 24.92 -66.07
C PHE A 7 -23.72 25.48 -64.75
N GLY A 8 -23.66 26.77 -64.38
CA GLY A 8 -24.35 27.98 -64.83
C GLY A 8 -25.32 28.46 -63.72
N GLY A 9 -24.96 29.50 -62.95
CA GLY A 9 -25.89 30.29 -62.12
C GLY A 9 -25.39 30.56 -60.69
N LEU A 10 -24.84 31.73 -60.36
CA LEU A 10 -25.47 33.01 -59.95
C LEU A 10 -25.79 33.12 -58.45
N ALA A 11 -25.09 34.07 -57.81
CA ALA A 11 -25.51 35.02 -56.78
C ALA A 11 -26.16 34.52 -55.46
N LEU A 12 -25.52 34.86 -54.32
CA LEU A 12 -25.97 35.97 -53.46
C LEU A 12 -24.94 36.22 -52.35
N CYS A 13 -24.44 37.45 -52.27
CA CYS A 13 -23.79 37.99 -51.06
C CYS A 13 -24.87 38.27 -50.02
N ALA A 14 -24.77 37.64 -48.85
CA ALA A 14 -25.49 38.07 -47.65
C ALA A 14 -24.48 38.33 -46.54
N ALA A 15 -24.25 39.61 -46.25
CA ALA A 15 -23.55 40.07 -45.08
C ALA A 15 -24.42 39.78 -43.84
N MET A 16 -23.97 38.89 -42.97
CA MET A 16 -24.54 38.69 -41.64
C MET A 16 -23.60 39.28 -40.59
N THR A 17 -23.95 40.48 -40.15
CA THR A 17 -23.47 41.10 -38.90
C THR A 17 -24.00 40.29 -37.72
N ILE A 18 -23.14 39.51 -37.07
CA ILE A 18 -23.46 38.84 -35.81
C ILE A 18 -23.23 39.84 -34.67
N TRP A 19 -24.32 40.27 -34.05
CA TRP A 19 -24.31 40.95 -32.76
C TRP A 19 -24.04 39.92 -31.66
N ILE A 20 -22.92 40.04 -30.96
CA ILE A 20 -22.64 39.27 -29.74
C ILE A 20 -23.42 39.94 -28.60
N VAL A 21 -24.55 39.34 -28.20
CA VAL A 21 -25.21 39.66 -26.95
C VAL A 21 -24.56 38.81 -25.86
N ALA A 22 -23.79 39.44 -24.97
CA ALA A 22 -23.31 38.80 -23.76
C ALA A 22 -24.49 38.55 -22.81
N VAL A 23 -25.05 37.34 -22.83
CA VAL A 23 -25.93 36.86 -21.77
C VAL A 23 -25.05 36.47 -20.59
N THR A 24 -24.93 37.35 -19.61
CA THR A 24 -24.47 37.00 -18.27
C THR A 24 -25.54 36.14 -17.63
N ALA A 25 -25.43 34.82 -17.75
CA ALA A 25 -26.23 33.89 -16.96
C ALA A 25 -25.81 34.02 -15.49
N GLN A 26 -26.59 34.80 -14.75
CA GLN A 26 -26.48 34.92 -13.30
C GLN A 26 -26.88 33.57 -12.70
N GLN A 27 -25.90 32.82 -12.18
CA GLN A 27 -26.19 31.59 -11.45
C GLN A 27 -27.11 31.92 -10.26
N PRO A 28 -28.20 31.17 -10.04
CA PRO A 28 -29.01 31.35 -8.85
C PRO A 28 -28.17 31.02 -7.60
N PRO A 29 -28.36 31.77 -6.50
CA PRO A 29 -27.63 31.53 -5.27
C PRO A 29 -27.93 30.11 -4.74
N PRO A 30 -26.95 29.45 -4.11
CA PRO A 30 -27.15 28.13 -3.52
C PRO A 30 -28.21 28.20 -2.41
N PRO A 31 -29.00 27.13 -2.22
CA PRO A 31 -30.01 27.09 -1.17
C PRO A 31 -29.39 27.24 0.22
N ALA A 32 -30.04 28.07 1.05
CA ALA A 32 -29.63 28.34 2.42
C ALA A 32 -29.53 27.04 3.23
N GLN A 33 -28.37 26.82 3.85
CA GLN A 33 -28.18 25.72 4.78
C GLN A 33 -29.09 25.91 6.00
N PRO A 34 -29.78 24.86 6.46
CA PRO A 34 -30.55 24.93 7.70
C PRO A 34 -29.62 25.19 8.90
N PRO A 35 -30.09 25.94 9.92
CA PRO A 35 -29.27 26.33 11.06
C PRO A 35 -28.73 25.10 11.78
N SER A 36 -27.42 25.11 12.02
CA SER A 36 -26.74 24.12 12.84
C SER A 36 -27.26 24.24 14.27
N ASN A 37 -27.90 23.17 14.74
CA ASN A 37 -28.40 23.06 16.09
C ASN A 37 -27.18 22.91 17.02
N GLN A 38 -26.67 24.04 17.54
CA GLN A 38 -25.75 24.05 18.68
C GLN A 38 -26.53 23.59 19.90
N SER A 39 -26.51 22.29 20.16
CA SER A 39 -26.96 21.74 21.44
C SER A 39 -25.83 21.91 22.46
N ALA A 40 -26.18 22.56 23.56
CA ALA A 40 -25.32 22.83 24.71
C ALA A 40 -24.71 21.54 25.28
N GLY A 41 -23.43 21.62 25.65
CA GLY A 41 -22.67 20.51 26.21
C GLY A 41 -23.14 20.10 27.60
N GLY A 42 -23.49 18.82 27.74
CA GLY A 42 -23.47 18.11 29.01
C GLY A 42 -22.11 17.41 29.21
N PRO A 43 -21.65 17.19 30.46
CA PRO A 43 -20.35 16.57 30.72
C PRO A 43 -20.47 15.06 30.53
N GLY A 44 -20.04 14.56 29.38
CA GLY A 44 -20.15 13.15 29.02
C GLY A 44 -18.87 12.60 28.41
N ASN A 45 -18.10 11.90 29.23
CA ASN A 45 -17.10 10.87 28.90
C ASN A 45 -16.30 11.04 27.61
N ALA A 46 -15.08 11.56 27.75
CA ALA A 46 -14.03 11.42 26.75
C ALA A 46 -13.76 9.92 26.48
N SER A 47 -14.19 9.44 25.32
CA SER A 47 -13.66 8.21 24.74
C SER A 47 -12.14 8.32 24.65
N PRO A 48 -11.35 7.33 25.11
CA PRO A 48 -9.92 7.34 24.85
C PRO A 48 -9.72 7.27 23.34
N ALA A 49 -9.06 8.31 22.81
CA ALA A 49 -8.66 8.39 21.42
C ALA A 49 -8.01 7.07 21.02
N ALA A 50 -8.58 6.40 20.02
CA ALA A 50 -7.94 5.27 19.38
C ALA A 50 -6.53 5.72 18.98
N ALA A 51 -5.51 5.13 19.62
CA ALA A 51 -4.12 5.40 19.27
C ALA A 51 -3.99 5.15 17.76
N ALA A 52 -3.76 6.22 17.01
CA ALA A 52 -3.53 6.14 15.59
C ALA A 52 -2.41 5.13 15.38
N ALA A 53 -2.69 4.08 14.59
CA ALA A 53 -1.65 3.16 14.16
C ALA A 53 -0.47 3.99 13.63
N PRO A 54 0.79 3.66 13.99
CA PRO A 54 1.93 4.45 13.57
C PRO A 54 1.85 4.65 12.06
N ALA A 55 1.83 5.93 11.66
CA ALA A 55 1.86 6.31 10.26
C ALA A 55 3.04 5.58 9.60
N ALA A 56 2.82 5.07 8.39
CA ALA A 56 3.93 4.48 7.63
C ALA A 56 5.09 5.50 7.62
N PRO A 57 6.35 5.08 7.80
CA PRO A 57 7.46 5.99 7.59
C PRO A 57 7.27 6.61 6.20
N ALA A 58 7.19 7.95 6.16
CA ALA A 58 7.02 8.66 4.91
C ALA A 58 8.12 8.17 3.95
N ARG A 59 7.73 7.64 2.79
CA ARG A 59 8.72 7.26 1.77
C ARG A 59 9.51 8.53 1.47
N ARG A 60 10.82 8.51 1.71
CA ARG A 60 11.68 9.65 1.39
C ARG A 60 11.45 9.98 -0.09
N ALA A 61 11.18 11.24 -0.39
CA ALA A 61 11.00 11.67 -1.77
C ALA A 61 12.29 11.35 -2.54
N ALA A 62 12.17 10.59 -3.63
CA ALA A 62 13.33 10.21 -4.41
C ALA A 62 13.80 11.42 -5.24
N ILE A 63 15.11 11.65 -5.25
CA ILE A 63 15.75 12.74 -5.99
C ILE A 63 15.99 12.27 -7.43
N PRO A 64 15.46 12.95 -8.45
CA PRO A 64 15.83 12.66 -9.83
C PRO A 64 17.33 12.91 -10.04
N ALA A 65 18.05 11.91 -10.55
CA ALA A 65 19.49 12.01 -10.79
C ALA A 65 19.89 11.26 -12.06
N ALA A 66 20.88 11.79 -12.77
CA ALA A 66 21.54 11.08 -13.86
C ALA A 66 22.53 10.05 -13.31
N ALA A 67 22.69 8.91 -14.00
CA ALA A 67 23.68 7.89 -13.61
C ALA A 67 25.09 8.49 -13.56
N SER A 68 25.45 9.28 -14.58
CA SER A 68 26.72 9.99 -14.65
C SER A 68 26.95 10.96 -13.48
N SER A 69 25.90 11.62 -12.98
CA SER A 69 26.01 12.54 -11.84
C SER A 69 26.30 11.79 -10.54
N ILE A 70 25.65 10.64 -10.34
CA ILE A 70 25.92 9.77 -9.20
C ILE A 70 27.33 9.18 -9.28
N ALA A 71 27.78 8.75 -10.46
CA ALA A 71 29.12 8.21 -10.65
C ALA A 71 30.21 9.27 -10.40
N ALA A 72 29.99 10.51 -10.83
CA ALA A 72 30.96 11.59 -10.69
C ALA A 72 31.05 12.17 -9.27
N LYS A 73 29.95 12.19 -8.51
CA LYS A 73 29.85 12.78 -7.17
C LYS A 73 29.04 11.91 -6.19
N PRO A 74 29.45 10.65 -5.98
CA PRO A 74 28.65 9.69 -5.22
C PRO A 74 28.40 10.11 -3.76
N GLU A 75 29.32 10.88 -3.17
CA GLU A 75 29.23 11.43 -1.83
C GLU A 75 28.03 12.36 -1.60
N THR A 76 27.53 12.99 -2.66
CA THR A 76 26.34 13.86 -2.59
C THR A 76 25.04 13.05 -2.46
N TYR A 77 25.08 11.77 -2.86
CA TYR A 77 23.89 10.93 -2.94
C TYR A 77 23.83 9.83 -1.88
N TYR A 78 24.93 9.53 -1.17
CA TYR A 78 24.90 8.47 -0.16
C TYR A 78 23.80 8.68 0.89
N GLY A 79 23.01 7.63 1.13
CA GLY A 79 21.84 7.62 2.03
C GLY A 79 20.58 8.31 1.45
N GLN A 80 20.67 8.85 0.24
CA GLN A 80 19.54 9.44 -0.47
C GLN A 80 18.86 8.38 -1.33
N TYR A 81 17.53 8.46 -1.39
CA TYR A 81 16.76 7.77 -2.42
C TYR A 81 16.83 8.57 -3.71
N VAL A 82 17.16 7.89 -4.81
CA VAL A 82 17.24 8.49 -6.14
C VAL A 82 16.27 7.83 -7.10
N THR A 83 15.88 8.57 -8.13
CA THR A 83 15.22 8.04 -9.33
C THR A 83 16.16 8.29 -10.52
N VAL A 84 16.58 7.21 -11.17
CA VAL A 84 17.54 7.24 -12.28
C VAL A 84 16.88 6.65 -13.50
N TYR A 85 16.86 7.40 -14.61
CA TYR A 85 16.48 6.89 -15.93
C TYR A 85 17.73 6.76 -16.80
N ALA A 86 18.08 5.52 -17.13
CA ALA A 86 19.34 5.19 -17.78
C ALA A 86 19.25 3.85 -18.53
N THR A 87 20.27 3.54 -19.31
CA THR A 87 20.38 2.29 -20.08
C THR A 87 21.10 1.22 -19.25
N VAL A 88 20.61 -0.01 -19.28
CA VAL A 88 21.34 -1.18 -18.77
C VAL A 88 22.55 -1.45 -19.65
N GLU A 89 23.75 -1.13 -19.18
CA GLU A 89 24.98 -1.32 -19.94
C GLU A 89 25.44 -2.78 -19.84
N LYS A 90 25.61 -3.30 -18.62
CA LYS A 90 26.09 -4.66 -18.38
C LYS A 90 25.29 -5.37 -17.30
N LEU A 91 24.92 -6.61 -17.56
CA LEU A 91 24.41 -7.53 -16.54
C LEU A 91 25.60 -8.15 -15.81
N LEU A 92 25.66 -7.98 -14.49
CA LEU A 92 26.72 -8.53 -13.64
C LEU A 92 26.28 -9.84 -12.97
N SER A 93 25.00 -9.94 -12.62
CA SER A 93 24.33 -11.13 -12.10
C SER A 93 22.81 -11.03 -12.35
N PRO A 94 22.01 -12.05 -12.01
CA PRO A 94 20.54 -11.94 -12.07
C PRO A 94 19.94 -10.80 -11.24
N THR A 95 20.67 -10.28 -10.25
CA THR A 95 20.19 -9.20 -9.36
C THR A 95 21.11 -7.98 -9.36
N ALA A 96 22.12 -7.94 -10.24
CA ALA A 96 23.06 -6.85 -10.30
C ALA A 96 23.41 -6.47 -11.74
N PHE A 97 23.41 -5.17 -12.03
CA PHE A 97 23.70 -4.65 -13.36
C PHE A 97 24.27 -3.24 -13.27
N THR A 98 24.84 -2.73 -14.36
CA THR A 98 25.32 -1.36 -14.45
C THR A 98 24.40 -0.52 -15.32
N LEU A 99 24.30 0.77 -14.95
CA LEU A 99 23.55 1.78 -15.68
C LEU A 99 24.49 2.83 -16.25
N ASP A 100 24.30 3.16 -17.52
CA ASP A 100 24.93 4.29 -18.18
C ASP A 100 23.87 5.24 -18.75
N GLN A 101 24.19 6.53 -18.76
CA GLN A 101 23.31 7.59 -19.23
C GLN A 101 23.09 7.54 -20.75
N ASP A 102 24.02 6.98 -21.51
CA ASP A 102 23.97 6.91 -22.98
C ASP A 102 23.84 5.47 -23.48
N LYS A 103 22.84 5.20 -24.33
CA LYS A 103 22.60 3.89 -24.94
C LYS A 103 23.54 3.57 -26.11
N SER A 104 24.13 4.59 -26.73
CA SER A 104 24.91 4.47 -27.97
C SER A 104 26.40 4.29 -27.74
N LYS A 105 26.90 4.67 -26.56
CA LYS A 105 28.30 4.57 -26.17
C LYS A 105 28.41 4.49 -24.65
N SER A 106 29.39 3.72 -24.17
CA SER A 106 29.80 3.79 -22.78
C SER A 106 30.42 5.17 -22.50
N THR A 107 29.94 5.83 -21.46
CA THR A 107 30.51 7.08 -20.94
C THR A 107 31.66 6.82 -19.96
N GLY A 108 31.84 5.56 -19.54
CA GLY A 108 32.74 5.17 -18.46
C GLY A 108 32.28 5.64 -17.08
N GLN A 109 31.11 6.29 -16.99
CA GLN A 109 30.52 6.82 -15.76
C GLN A 109 29.31 5.99 -15.32
N GLU A 110 29.43 4.66 -15.42
CA GLU A 110 28.35 3.75 -15.04
C GLU A 110 28.17 3.69 -13.51
N VAL A 111 26.94 3.41 -13.08
CA VAL A 111 26.58 3.18 -11.67
C VAL A 111 26.07 1.76 -11.53
N ILE A 112 26.41 1.12 -10.41
CA ILE A 112 25.97 -0.25 -10.16
C ILE A 112 24.60 -0.21 -9.52
N VAL A 113 23.72 -1.09 -9.96
CA VAL A 113 22.43 -1.34 -9.35
C VAL A 113 22.44 -2.74 -8.76
N LEU A 114 22.07 -2.83 -7.49
CA LEU A 114 21.74 -4.09 -6.83
C LEU A 114 20.22 -4.11 -6.61
N ALA A 115 19.54 -5.04 -7.27
CA ALA A 115 18.10 -5.25 -7.21
C ALA A 115 17.80 -6.67 -6.69
N PRO A 116 17.81 -6.91 -5.36
CA PRO A 116 17.68 -8.27 -4.80
C PRO A 116 16.33 -8.93 -5.05
N ARG A 117 15.31 -8.13 -5.36
CA ARG A 117 13.94 -8.60 -5.64
C ARG A 117 13.63 -8.61 -7.12
N LEU A 118 14.65 -8.64 -7.99
CA LEU A 118 14.40 -8.73 -9.41
C LEU A 118 13.80 -10.11 -9.73
N HIS A 119 12.54 -10.14 -10.15
CA HIS A 119 11.79 -11.39 -10.40
C HIS A 119 11.87 -11.87 -11.85
N GLU A 120 12.31 -10.99 -12.74
CA GLU A 120 12.45 -11.25 -14.18
C GLU A 120 13.82 -10.79 -14.68
N PRO A 121 14.43 -11.47 -15.66
CA PRO A 121 15.70 -11.04 -16.23
C PRO A 121 15.57 -9.68 -16.93
N LEU A 122 16.62 -8.87 -16.81
CA LEU A 122 16.78 -7.64 -17.58
C LEU A 122 17.51 -7.91 -18.89
N GLU A 123 17.21 -7.08 -19.89
CA GLU A 123 17.91 -7.09 -21.18
C GLU A 123 18.93 -5.94 -21.23
N ALA A 124 20.15 -6.24 -21.68
CA ALA A 124 21.15 -5.20 -21.93
C ALA A 124 20.69 -4.25 -23.05
N ASN A 125 21.23 -3.02 -23.04
CA ASN A 125 20.88 -1.95 -23.98
C ASN A 125 19.39 -1.54 -23.96
N THR A 126 18.70 -1.76 -22.84
CA THR A 126 17.32 -1.29 -22.63
C THR A 126 17.29 -0.15 -21.60
N TYR A 127 16.34 0.77 -21.77
CA TYR A 127 16.11 1.83 -20.80
C TYR A 127 15.27 1.32 -19.63
N VAL A 128 15.68 1.70 -18.43
CA VAL A 128 14.94 1.43 -17.19
C VAL A 128 14.89 2.67 -16.32
N THR A 129 13.86 2.77 -15.49
CA THR A 129 13.80 3.69 -14.36
C THR A 129 14.09 2.92 -13.09
N VAL A 130 15.17 3.26 -12.40
CA VAL A 130 15.55 2.65 -11.13
C VAL A 130 15.25 3.60 -9.98
N ILE A 131 14.60 3.09 -8.94
CA ILE A 131 14.37 3.82 -7.68
C ILE A 131 15.02 3.04 -6.55
N GLY A 132 15.94 3.68 -5.84
CA GLY A 132 16.69 3.01 -4.78
C GLY A 132 17.53 3.97 -3.94
N GLU A 133 18.11 3.44 -2.87
CA GLU A 133 19.02 4.18 -2.01
C GLU A 133 20.45 4.07 -2.52
N VAL A 134 21.17 5.18 -2.61
CA VAL A 134 22.58 5.16 -3.00
C VAL A 134 23.44 4.83 -1.78
N VAL A 135 24.28 3.82 -1.90
CA VAL A 135 25.19 3.35 -0.86
C VAL A 135 26.61 3.18 -1.42
N LYS A 136 27.59 3.11 -0.51
CA LYS A 136 28.96 2.77 -0.88
C LYS A 136 29.02 1.31 -1.34
N SER A 137 29.92 0.99 -2.27
CA SER A 137 30.25 -0.38 -2.66
C SER A 137 31.02 -1.13 -1.56
N ASP A 138 30.46 -1.18 -0.36
CA ASP A 138 31.02 -1.84 0.81
C ASP A 138 30.02 -2.89 1.31
N ALA A 139 30.52 -4.06 1.67
CA ALA A 139 29.67 -5.18 2.07
C ALA A 139 28.87 -4.87 3.34
N ALA A 140 29.44 -4.11 4.29
CA ALA A 140 28.74 -3.74 5.51
C ALA A 140 27.67 -2.67 5.25
N GLU A 141 27.96 -1.67 4.40
CA GLU A 141 26.95 -0.68 3.98
C GLU A 141 25.79 -1.33 3.23
N ILE A 142 26.07 -2.23 2.28
CA ILE A 142 25.04 -2.98 1.57
C ILE A 142 24.23 -3.86 2.54
N ALA A 143 24.88 -4.50 3.52
CA ALA A 143 24.17 -5.31 4.52
C ALA A 143 23.20 -4.48 5.37
N LYS A 144 23.50 -3.20 5.65
CA LYS A 144 22.62 -2.30 6.41
C LYS A 144 21.31 -2.00 5.67
N VAL A 145 21.38 -1.73 4.37
CA VAL A 145 20.17 -1.48 3.54
C VAL A 145 19.44 -2.76 3.16
N ALA A 146 20.15 -3.89 3.06
CA ALA A 146 19.60 -5.16 2.60
C ALA A 146 18.61 -5.86 3.55
N LYS A 147 18.45 -5.39 4.80
CA LYS A 147 17.57 -5.96 5.85
C LYS A 147 17.25 -7.45 5.68
N ALA A 148 18.08 -8.33 6.24
CA ALA A 148 17.87 -9.77 6.43
C ALA A 148 17.47 -10.64 5.19
N SER A 149 17.32 -10.12 3.97
CA SER A 149 16.80 -10.90 2.83
C SER A 149 17.51 -10.72 1.49
N ALA A 150 18.68 -10.10 1.42
CA ALA A 150 19.48 -10.12 0.18
C ALA A 150 20.77 -10.91 0.35
N ALA A 151 20.98 -11.89 -0.52
CA ALA A 151 22.32 -12.26 -0.95
C ALA A 151 22.95 -10.98 -1.51
N GLY A 152 23.96 -10.44 -0.82
CA GLY A 152 24.65 -9.24 -1.27
C GLY A 152 25.30 -9.43 -2.65
N LEU A 153 25.80 -8.35 -3.23
CA LEU A 153 26.68 -8.42 -4.40
C LEU A 153 27.82 -9.42 -4.10
N PRO A 154 28.08 -10.42 -4.96
CA PRO A 154 29.23 -11.30 -4.83
C PRO A 154 30.50 -10.50 -4.55
N ALA A 155 31.33 -10.95 -3.61
CA ALA A 155 32.54 -10.24 -3.20
C ALA A 155 33.47 -9.91 -4.39
N ALA A 156 33.49 -10.77 -5.41
CA ALA A 156 34.22 -10.54 -6.65
C ALA A 156 33.74 -9.29 -7.42
N ILE A 157 32.43 -9.03 -7.45
CA ILE A 157 31.85 -7.85 -8.10
C ILE A 157 32.15 -6.60 -7.27
N LEU A 158 32.02 -6.68 -5.93
CA LEU A 158 32.40 -5.54 -5.07
C LEU A 158 33.88 -5.18 -5.19
N ALA A 159 34.76 -6.17 -5.31
CA ALA A 159 36.20 -5.93 -5.49
C ALA A 159 36.52 -5.24 -6.82
N GLN A 160 35.89 -5.67 -7.93
CA GLN A 160 36.08 -5.07 -9.25
C GLN A 160 35.54 -3.64 -9.34
N HIS A 161 34.64 -3.27 -8.44
CA HIS A 161 33.92 -2.02 -8.46
C HIS A 161 34.10 -1.21 -7.16
N SER A 162 35.20 -1.45 -6.44
CA SER A 162 35.50 -0.75 -5.19
C SER A 162 35.55 0.76 -5.39
N GLY A 163 34.96 1.51 -4.45
CA GLY A 163 34.89 2.97 -4.47
C GLY A 163 33.77 3.55 -5.34
N ARG A 164 32.99 2.73 -6.03
CA ARG A 164 31.86 3.19 -6.85
C ARG A 164 30.58 3.29 -6.00
N ALA A 165 29.65 4.12 -6.44
CA ALA A 165 28.29 4.12 -5.88
C ALA A 165 27.52 2.88 -6.33
N VAL A 166 26.72 2.35 -5.42
CA VAL A 166 25.74 1.29 -5.68
C VAL A 166 24.35 1.84 -5.35
N ILE A 167 23.40 1.67 -6.26
CA ILE A 167 21.99 1.92 -6.00
C ILE A 167 21.39 0.61 -5.51
N PHE A 168 20.96 0.57 -4.25
CA PHE A 168 20.16 -0.52 -3.71
C PHE A 168 18.71 -0.33 -4.14
N ALA A 169 18.32 -0.97 -5.24
CA ALA A 169 17.05 -0.77 -5.91
C ALA A 169 15.89 -1.40 -5.13
N THR A 170 14.85 -0.60 -4.97
CA THR A 170 13.53 -1.03 -4.48
C THR A 170 12.51 -1.19 -5.61
N SER A 171 12.78 -0.58 -6.77
CA SER A 171 11.97 -0.62 -7.97
C SER A 171 12.87 -0.54 -9.21
N VAL A 172 12.56 -1.32 -10.23
CA VAL A 172 13.22 -1.33 -11.54
C VAL A 172 12.13 -1.41 -12.60
N VAL A 173 11.78 -0.28 -13.18
CA VAL A 173 10.65 -0.12 -14.09
C VAL A 173 11.13 -0.11 -15.54
N ARG A 174 10.60 -1.03 -16.35
CA ARG A 174 10.82 -1.06 -17.80
C ARG A 174 9.99 0.01 -18.52
N ALA A 175 10.26 0.21 -19.81
CA ALA A 175 9.54 1.18 -20.65
C ALA A 175 8.03 0.86 -20.81
N ASP A 176 7.63 -0.39 -20.59
CA ASP A 176 6.24 -0.84 -20.55
C ASP A 176 5.55 -0.61 -19.18
N PHE A 177 6.22 0.10 -18.27
CA PHE A 177 5.81 0.37 -16.90
C PHE A 177 5.70 -0.87 -15.99
N ASN A 178 6.26 -2.02 -16.41
CA ASN A 178 6.37 -3.19 -15.54
C ASN A 178 7.53 -3.01 -14.55
N ASP A 179 7.24 -3.06 -13.24
CA ASP A 179 8.25 -2.99 -12.17
C ASP A 179 8.73 -4.40 -11.79
N LEU A 180 9.96 -4.69 -12.18
CA LEU A 180 10.58 -6.02 -12.03
C LEU A 180 11.09 -6.28 -10.62
N ALA A 181 11.26 -5.23 -9.81
CA ALA A 181 11.74 -5.32 -8.44
C ALA A 181 10.64 -5.06 -7.40
N ARG A 182 9.38 -5.00 -7.85
CA ARG A 182 8.20 -4.79 -7.00
C ARG A 182 8.19 -5.83 -5.87
N PHE A 183 7.84 -5.38 -4.67
CA PHE A 183 7.56 -6.30 -3.58
C PHE A 183 6.38 -7.21 -3.97
N ILE A 184 6.61 -8.52 -3.94
CA ILE A 184 5.56 -9.52 -4.08
C ILE A 184 5.37 -10.12 -2.69
N PRO A 185 4.19 -9.93 -2.05
CA PRO A 185 3.95 -10.54 -0.76
C PRO A 185 4.07 -12.06 -0.88
N PRO A 186 4.61 -12.76 0.14
CA PRO A 186 4.65 -14.20 0.14
C PRO A 186 3.25 -14.80 -0.11
N PRO A 187 3.13 -15.89 -0.88
CA PRO A 187 1.84 -16.53 -1.09
C PRO A 187 1.28 -17.03 0.25
N MET A 188 -0.03 -16.85 0.45
CA MET A 188 -0.72 -17.36 1.63
C MET A 188 -0.85 -18.88 1.56
N SER A 189 -0.64 -19.57 2.68
CA SER A 189 -0.99 -20.98 2.81
C SER A 189 -2.51 -21.18 2.73
N PRO A 190 -3.00 -22.40 2.39
CA PRO A 190 -4.43 -22.68 2.39
C PRO A 190 -5.12 -22.33 3.72
N GLU A 191 -4.45 -22.54 4.85
CA GLU A 191 -4.96 -22.20 6.18
C GLU A 191 -5.00 -20.69 6.40
N GLU A 192 -4.02 -19.94 5.89
CA GLU A 192 -4.00 -18.47 5.96
C GLU A 192 -5.13 -17.86 5.12
N VAL A 193 -5.48 -18.47 3.99
CA VAL A 193 -6.65 -18.05 3.17
C VAL A 193 -7.95 -18.21 3.96
N VAL A 194 -8.11 -19.27 4.74
CA VAL A 194 -9.28 -19.46 5.62
C VAL A 194 -9.34 -18.37 6.68
N LEU A 195 -8.21 -18.08 7.35
CA LEU A 195 -8.14 -17.02 8.36
C LEU A 195 -8.44 -15.64 7.76
N ASP A 196 -7.85 -15.31 6.60
CA ASP A 196 -8.07 -14.03 5.92
C ASP A 196 -9.55 -13.83 5.60
N LYS A 197 -10.23 -14.88 5.09
CA LYS A 197 -11.68 -14.86 4.86
C LYS A 197 -12.46 -14.61 6.15
N ALA A 198 -12.11 -15.27 7.25
CA ALA A 198 -12.73 -15.08 8.56
C ALA A 198 -12.57 -13.62 9.03
N MET A 199 -11.35 -13.08 8.96
CA MET A 199 -11.05 -11.72 9.41
C MET A 199 -11.69 -10.63 8.56
N LYS A 200 -11.84 -10.85 7.25
CA LYS A 200 -12.60 -9.94 6.37
C LYS A 200 -14.09 -9.89 6.76
N ALA A 201 -14.69 -11.01 7.16
CA ALA A 201 -16.06 -11.03 7.66
C ALA A 201 -16.22 -10.31 9.01
N VAL A 202 -15.21 -10.38 9.88
CA VAL A 202 -15.21 -9.74 11.21
C VAL A 202 -15.39 -8.22 11.11
N GLY A 203 -14.76 -7.55 10.14
CA GLY A 203 -14.80 -6.08 10.03
C GLY A 203 -16.23 -5.52 9.92
N GLY A 204 -17.00 -6.04 8.97
CA GLY A 204 -18.40 -5.66 8.78
C GLY A 204 -19.28 -6.06 9.96
N ALA A 205 -19.15 -7.31 10.43
CA ALA A 205 -19.95 -7.83 11.53
C ALA A 205 -19.71 -7.08 12.85
N ASN A 206 -18.46 -6.79 13.20
CA ASN A 206 -18.12 -6.01 14.39
C ASN A 206 -18.59 -4.55 14.29
N GLY A 207 -18.57 -3.96 13.09
CA GLY A 207 -19.15 -2.64 12.86
C GLY A 207 -20.66 -2.60 13.11
N ALA A 208 -21.39 -3.61 12.60
CA ALA A 208 -22.84 -3.74 12.79
C ALA A 208 -23.22 -4.15 14.22
N LEU A 209 -22.43 -5.02 14.86
CA LEU A 209 -22.60 -5.41 16.26
C LEU A 209 -22.56 -4.17 17.18
N ARG A 210 -21.53 -3.32 17.03
CA ARG A 210 -21.41 -2.09 17.82
C ARG A 210 -22.64 -1.19 17.66
N LYS A 211 -23.09 -0.97 16.42
CA LYS A 211 -24.34 -0.23 16.15
C LYS A 211 -25.55 -0.88 16.83
N GLY A 212 -25.63 -2.22 16.83
CA GLY A 212 -26.70 -2.97 17.49
C GLY A 212 -26.69 -2.78 19.01
N VAL A 213 -25.52 -2.88 19.65
CA VAL A 213 -25.35 -2.64 21.09
C VAL A 213 -25.70 -1.20 21.46
N ASP A 214 -25.24 -0.21 20.68
CA ASP A 214 -25.51 1.20 20.94
C ASP A 214 -27.01 1.54 20.79
N ALA A 215 -27.65 0.98 19.77
CA ALA A 215 -29.08 1.16 19.50
C ALA A 215 -29.98 0.21 20.32
N SER A 216 -29.42 -0.62 21.20
CA SER A 216 -30.17 -1.63 21.96
C SER A 216 -31.04 -2.54 21.07
N ASN A 217 -30.50 -2.92 19.90
CA ASN A 217 -31.18 -3.72 18.89
C ASN A 217 -30.72 -5.18 18.95
N ALA A 218 -31.54 -6.02 19.59
CA ALA A 218 -31.21 -7.43 19.82
C ALA A 218 -31.08 -8.26 18.53
N GLU A 219 -31.86 -7.95 17.49
CA GLU A 219 -31.80 -8.69 16.21
C GLU A 219 -30.49 -8.40 15.47
N LEU A 220 -30.07 -7.13 15.46
CA LEU A 220 -28.80 -6.73 14.86
C LEU A 220 -27.61 -7.31 15.64
N VAL A 221 -27.70 -7.37 16.97
CA VAL A 221 -26.70 -8.04 17.81
C VAL A 221 -26.63 -9.53 17.43
N LYS A 222 -27.74 -10.26 17.50
CA LYS A 222 -27.82 -11.70 17.26
C LYS A 222 -27.26 -12.11 15.88
N THR A 223 -27.62 -11.36 14.84
CA THR A 223 -27.13 -11.62 13.49
C THR A 223 -25.60 -11.52 13.43
N ASN A 224 -25.02 -10.50 14.07
CA ASN A 224 -23.59 -10.23 13.96
C ASN A 224 -22.74 -11.03 14.96
N THR A 225 -23.25 -11.36 16.14
CA THR A 225 -22.60 -12.27 17.09
C THR A 225 -22.44 -13.66 16.48
N ALA A 226 -23.43 -14.15 15.72
CA ALA A 226 -23.32 -15.43 15.01
C ALA A 226 -22.17 -15.46 13.99
N ILE A 227 -22.00 -14.38 13.21
CA ILE A 227 -20.89 -14.27 12.23
C ILE A 227 -19.54 -14.24 12.95
N LEU A 228 -19.44 -13.44 14.01
CA LEU A 228 -18.20 -13.30 14.78
C LEU A 228 -17.83 -14.60 15.51
N ALA A 229 -18.80 -15.30 16.09
CA ALA A 229 -18.58 -16.58 16.76
C ALA A 229 -17.96 -17.60 15.80
N LYS A 230 -18.49 -17.71 14.57
CA LYS A 230 -17.93 -18.58 13.54
C LYS A 230 -16.50 -18.15 13.15
N ALA A 231 -16.27 -16.86 12.92
CA ALA A 231 -14.94 -16.37 12.54
C ALA A 231 -13.89 -16.62 13.64
N PHE A 232 -14.25 -16.48 14.91
CA PHE A 232 -13.34 -16.78 16.02
C PHE A 232 -13.09 -18.27 16.22
N GLN A 233 -14.04 -19.15 15.88
CA GLN A 233 -13.79 -20.60 15.82
C GLN A 233 -12.77 -20.95 14.73
N GLU A 234 -12.90 -20.37 13.52
CA GLU A 234 -11.94 -20.55 12.43
C GLU A 234 -10.55 -20.02 12.83
N THR A 235 -10.51 -18.89 13.55
CA THR A 235 -9.27 -18.29 14.08
C THR A 235 -8.61 -19.18 15.14
N GLU A 236 -9.40 -19.71 16.08
CA GLU A 236 -8.92 -20.64 17.11
C GLU A 236 -8.32 -21.90 16.46
N ALA A 237 -9.01 -22.49 15.48
CA ALA A 237 -8.53 -23.67 14.76
C ALA A 237 -7.23 -23.40 13.99
N PHE A 238 -7.11 -22.23 13.34
CA PHE A 238 -5.88 -21.81 12.66
C PHE A 238 -4.69 -21.76 13.63
N TRP A 239 -4.85 -21.10 14.77
CA TRP A 239 -3.76 -20.94 15.73
C TRP A 239 -3.42 -22.22 16.49
N ALA A 240 -4.41 -23.08 16.74
CA ALA A 240 -4.20 -24.39 17.35
C ALA A 240 -3.33 -25.28 16.45
N LYS A 241 -3.59 -25.30 15.15
CA LYS A 241 -2.77 -26.05 14.17
C LYS A 241 -1.33 -25.54 14.10
N ARG A 242 -1.09 -24.26 14.40
CA ARG A 242 0.24 -23.66 14.45
C ARG A 242 0.93 -23.75 15.82
N GLY A 243 0.28 -24.33 16.82
CA GLY A 243 0.84 -24.46 18.17
C GLY A 243 1.02 -23.12 18.91
N VAL A 244 0.32 -22.05 18.50
CA VAL A 244 0.46 -20.72 19.12
C VAL A 244 -0.58 -20.53 20.21
N ALA A 245 -0.30 -21.11 21.39
CA ALA A 245 -1.24 -21.16 22.52
C ALA A 245 -1.80 -19.77 22.94
N GLU A 246 -0.98 -18.72 22.90
CA GLU A 246 -1.44 -17.38 23.25
C GLU A 246 -2.48 -16.84 22.26
N ALA A 247 -2.30 -17.09 20.96
CA ALA A 247 -3.25 -16.66 19.94
C ALA A 247 -4.57 -17.46 20.03
N VAL A 248 -4.48 -18.75 20.36
CA VAL A 248 -5.64 -19.59 20.70
C VAL A 248 -6.42 -18.98 21.87
N LYS A 249 -5.74 -18.62 22.96
CA LYS A 249 -6.35 -17.99 24.13
C LYS A 249 -7.04 -16.67 23.79
N VAL A 250 -6.39 -15.80 23.02
CA VAL A 250 -7.00 -14.53 22.56
C VAL A 250 -8.28 -14.78 21.75
N ALA A 251 -8.27 -15.76 20.84
CA ALA A 251 -9.45 -16.13 20.05
C ALA A 251 -10.58 -16.69 20.93
N GLN A 252 -10.26 -17.50 21.94
CA GLN A 252 -11.22 -18.03 22.90
C GLN A 252 -11.87 -16.93 23.75
N VAL A 253 -11.09 -15.96 24.24
CA VAL A 253 -11.61 -14.82 25.00
C VAL A 253 -12.50 -13.94 24.12
N ALA A 254 -12.12 -13.71 22.86
CA ALA A 254 -12.96 -12.98 21.91
C ALA A 254 -14.29 -13.70 21.65
N ARG A 255 -14.27 -15.03 21.47
CA ARG A 255 -15.47 -15.84 21.30
C ARG A 255 -16.38 -15.81 22.53
N ALA A 256 -15.81 -15.90 23.74
CA ALA A 256 -16.55 -15.80 24.99
C ALA A 256 -17.18 -14.40 25.17
N ALA A 257 -16.48 -13.34 24.77
CA ALA A 257 -17.03 -12.00 24.76
C ALA A 257 -18.22 -11.88 23.80
N VAL A 258 -18.12 -12.42 22.58
CA VAL A 258 -19.23 -12.44 21.60
C VAL A 258 -20.46 -13.16 22.16
N ASP A 259 -20.28 -14.32 22.78
CA ASP A 259 -21.37 -15.07 23.44
C ASP A 259 -21.99 -14.28 24.60
N GLY A 260 -21.16 -13.60 25.40
CA GLY A 260 -21.62 -12.70 26.47
C GLY A 260 -22.46 -11.53 25.94
N ILE A 261 -22.08 -10.91 24.82
CA ILE A 261 -22.85 -9.83 24.18
C ILE A 261 -24.23 -10.34 23.76
N ASP A 262 -24.28 -11.51 23.12
CA ASP A 262 -25.52 -12.12 22.64
C ASP A 262 -26.50 -12.40 23.79
N LYS A 263 -26.00 -13.06 24.85
CA LYS A 263 -26.79 -13.39 26.05
C LYS A 263 -27.28 -12.13 26.77
N ALA A 264 -26.42 -11.14 26.94
CA ALA A 264 -26.77 -9.88 27.60
C ALA A 264 -27.84 -9.11 26.80
N ALA A 265 -27.69 -9.02 25.47
CA ALA A 265 -28.67 -8.39 24.60
C ALA A 265 -30.02 -9.12 24.61
N ALA A 266 -30.03 -10.46 24.59
CA ALA A 266 -31.25 -11.27 24.68
C ALA A 266 -32.00 -11.07 26.02
N ALA A 267 -31.27 -10.81 27.10
CA ALA A 267 -31.82 -10.48 28.42
C ALA A 267 -32.19 -8.99 28.58
N GLY A 268 -31.98 -8.15 27.56
CA GLY A 268 -32.17 -6.70 27.65
C GLY A 268 -31.14 -5.97 28.52
N ASN A 269 -30.05 -6.64 28.91
CA ASN A 269 -28.99 -6.09 29.76
C ASN A 269 -27.91 -5.41 28.91
N TRP A 270 -28.20 -4.19 28.45
CA TRP A 270 -27.34 -3.45 27.53
C TRP A 270 -26.03 -2.95 28.14
N ASN A 271 -25.96 -2.79 29.46
CA ASN A 271 -24.72 -2.42 30.15
C ASN A 271 -23.70 -3.56 30.12
N ASP A 272 -24.16 -4.79 30.33
CA ASP A 272 -23.29 -5.97 30.22
C ASP A 272 -22.89 -6.22 28.77
N ALA A 273 -23.81 -6.02 27.81
CA ALA A 273 -23.50 -6.09 26.38
C ALA A 273 -22.37 -5.10 26.00
N LYS A 274 -22.42 -3.85 26.50
CA LYS A 274 -21.35 -2.85 26.29
C LYS A 274 -20.01 -3.25 26.94
N THR A 275 -20.07 -3.86 28.12
CA THR A 275 -18.88 -4.36 28.82
C THR A 275 -18.20 -5.46 28.02
N HIS A 276 -18.96 -6.47 27.56
CA HIS A 276 -18.42 -7.52 26.71
C HIS A 276 -17.91 -6.99 25.35
N ASN A 277 -18.61 -6.01 24.77
CA ASN A 277 -18.15 -5.35 23.53
C ASN A 277 -16.81 -4.62 23.71
N THR A 278 -16.55 -4.05 24.89
CA THR A 278 -15.25 -3.47 25.23
C THR A 278 -14.16 -4.54 25.30
N THR A 279 -14.43 -5.66 25.98
CA THR A 279 -13.52 -6.82 26.04
C THR A 279 -13.20 -7.36 24.64
N LEU A 280 -14.20 -7.47 23.77
CA LEU A 280 -14.00 -7.89 22.38
C LEU A 280 -13.04 -6.96 21.64
N GLY A 281 -13.22 -5.64 21.75
CA GLY A 281 -12.33 -4.65 21.14
C GLY A 281 -10.87 -4.77 21.63
N GLN A 282 -10.66 -5.05 22.91
CA GLN A 282 -9.33 -5.29 23.47
C GLN A 282 -8.66 -6.53 22.86
N GLN A 283 -9.40 -7.62 22.65
CA GLN A 283 -8.85 -8.82 22.01
C GLN A 283 -8.50 -8.59 20.54
N CYS A 284 -9.28 -7.77 19.80
CA CYS A 284 -8.92 -7.36 18.44
C CYS A 284 -7.58 -6.64 18.41
N ALA A 285 -7.35 -5.68 19.32
CA ALA A 285 -6.10 -4.95 19.40
C ALA A 285 -4.91 -5.85 19.80
N SER A 286 -5.10 -6.69 20.82
CA SER A 286 -4.08 -7.64 21.29
C SER A 286 -3.63 -8.60 20.19
N CYS A 287 -4.59 -9.20 19.47
CA CYS A 287 -4.31 -10.15 18.40
C CYS A 287 -3.55 -9.47 17.25
N HIS A 288 -4.05 -8.33 16.77
CA HIS A 288 -3.44 -7.62 15.65
C HIS A 288 -2.04 -7.06 15.99
N GLY A 289 -1.83 -6.54 17.19
CA GLY A 289 -0.49 -6.06 17.60
C GLY A 289 0.53 -7.20 17.71
N SER A 290 0.09 -8.35 18.22
CA SER A 290 0.99 -9.46 18.54
C SER A 290 1.29 -10.36 17.34
N PHE A 291 0.31 -10.61 16.48
CA PHE A 291 0.36 -11.71 15.50
C PHE A 291 0.24 -11.27 14.05
N ARG A 292 0.01 -9.99 13.77
CA ARG A 292 -0.11 -9.46 12.42
C ARG A 292 1.04 -8.49 12.14
N GLU A 293 1.63 -8.59 10.97
CA GLU A 293 2.64 -7.65 10.47
C GLU A 293 2.12 -6.91 9.25
N ARG A 294 2.57 -5.68 9.09
CA ARG A 294 2.31 -4.88 7.90
C ARG A 294 3.45 -5.12 6.91
N LEU A 295 3.11 -5.55 5.72
CA LEU A 295 4.06 -5.76 4.62
C LEU A 295 4.39 -4.43 3.95
N GLU A 296 5.42 -4.44 3.10
CA GLU A 296 5.92 -3.23 2.42
C GLU A 296 4.90 -2.58 1.48
N ASP A 297 4.06 -3.39 0.85
CA ASP A 297 2.94 -2.92 0.01
C ASP A 297 1.77 -2.35 0.84
N GLY A 298 1.87 -2.41 2.17
CA GLY A 298 0.85 -1.96 3.10
C GLY A 298 -0.24 -2.98 3.38
N SER A 299 -0.22 -4.14 2.72
CA SER A 299 -1.03 -5.29 3.10
C SER A 299 -0.57 -5.86 4.44
N PHE A 300 -1.29 -6.86 4.95
CA PHE A 300 -0.97 -7.46 6.23
C PHE A 300 -0.91 -8.97 6.11
N ALA A 301 0.05 -9.56 6.82
CA ALA A 301 0.21 -11.00 6.92
C ALA A 301 0.26 -11.44 8.38
N VAL A 302 0.07 -12.74 8.60
CA VAL A 302 0.36 -13.37 9.88
C VAL A 302 1.86 -13.39 10.07
N LYS A 303 2.34 -12.95 11.24
CA LYS A 303 3.75 -13.07 11.60
C LYS A 303 4.16 -14.52 11.57
N LYS A 304 5.25 -14.83 10.86
CA LYS A 304 5.90 -16.14 10.95
C LYS A 304 6.49 -16.28 12.37
N LYS A 305 6.06 -17.31 13.09
CA LYS A 305 6.58 -17.69 14.41
C LYS A 305 7.23 -19.06 14.32
#